data_AF-A0A3D5YI58-F1
#
_entry.id   AF-A0A3D5YI58-F1
#
_cell.length_a   1.000
_cell.length_b   1.000
_cell.length_c   1.000
_cell.angle_alpha   90.00
_cell.angle_beta   90.00
_cell.angle_gamma   90.00
#
_symmetry.space_group_name_H-M   'P 1'
#
loop_
_entity.id
_entity.type
_entity.pdbx_description
1 polymer ?
#
loop_
_entity_poly.entity_id
_entity_poly.type
_entity_poly.pdbx_seq_one_letter_code
_entity_poly.pdbx_strand_id
1 'polypeptide(L)'
;LLQRMIDFGYDDFTGKVAAGRDTTMEYVKSIGGGRMWSGNDAVANGLADYEGNLKDAIAFAAELGEVSDYRIYELPHLDQGIERYLKAFTSISSSSHSTSNNVLQMVDQHPAMLELKSLIENPGMQARMNPIFRQFND
;
A
#
# COMPACT_ATOMS: atom_id res chain seq x y z
N LEU A 1 -5.41 24.19 -3.82
CA LEU A 1 -4.62 23.04 -4.35
C LEU A 1 -5.29 21.71 -4.03
N LEU A 2 -5.59 21.41 -2.77
CA LEU A 2 -6.22 20.13 -2.37
C LEU A 2 -7.47 19.77 -3.18
N GLN A 3 -8.44 20.68 -3.29
CA GLN A 3 -9.66 20.41 -4.06
C GLN A 3 -9.36 19.99 -5.50
N ARG A 4 -8.45 20.71 -6.17
CA ARG A 4 -8.04 20.39 -7.55
C ARG A 4 -7.38 19.02 -7.69
N MET A 5 -6.65 18.56 -6.66
CA MET A 5 -6.06 17.22 -6.66
C MET A 5 -7.14 16.14 -6.50
N ILE A 6 -8.14 16.39 -5.66
CA ILE A 6 -9.29 15.50 -5.46
C ILE A 6 -10.11 15.40 -6.75
N ASP A 7 -10.44 16.56 -7.35
CA ASP A 7 -11.21 16.62 -8.60
C ASP A 7 -10.48 15.87 -9.72
N PHE A 8 -9.17 16.07 -9.85
CA PHE A 8 -8.34 15.36 -10.82
C PHE A 8 -8.37 13.84 -10.62
N GLY A 9 -8.22 13.36 -9.37
CA GLY A 9 -8.29 11.94 -9.07
C GLY A 9 -9.68 11.35 -9.33
N TYR A 10 -10.73 12.10 -9.03
CA TYR A 10 -12.11 11.67 -9.28
C TYR A 10 -12.43 11.60 -10.78
N ASP A 11 -11.97 12.59 -11.56
CA ASP A 11 -12.15 12.60 -13.01
C ASP A 11 -11.34 11.47 -13.69
N ASP A 12 -10.11 11.21 -13.25
CA ASP A 12 -9.29 10.09 -13.75
C ASP A 12 -9.96 8.73 -13.44
N PHE A 13 -10.45 8.55 -12.22
CA PHE A 13 -11.16 7.33 -11.82
C PHE A 13 -12.44 7.13 -12.65
N THR A 14 -13.31 8.14 -12.69
CA THR A 14 -14.59 8.03 -13.40
C THR A 14 -14.40 7.89 -14.91
N GLY A 15 -13.36 8.51 -15.49
CA GLY A 15 -12.98 8.32 -16.88
C GLY A 15 -12.53 6.88 -17.20
N LYS A 16 -11.72 6.27 -16.33
CA LYS A 16 -11.29 4.86 -16.48
C LYS A 16 -12.47 3.89 -16.37
N VAL A 17 -13.38 4.12 -15.44
CA VAL A 17 -14.59 3.29 -15.29
C VAL A 17 -15.48 3.41 -16.52
N ALA A 18 -15.71 4.64 -17.00
CA ALA A 18 -16.51 4.89 -18.20
C ALA A 18 -15.94 4.16 -19.43
N ALA A 19 -14.63 4.30 -19.67
CA ALA A 19 -13.95 3.62 -20.77
C ALA A 19 -13.96 2.08 -20.62
N GLY A 20 -13.75 1.55 -19.41
CA GLY A 20 -13.73 0.12 -19.15
C GLY A 20 -15.11 -0.56 -19.22
N ARG A 21 -16.20 0.20 -19.04
CA ARG A 21 -17.58 -0.29 -19.09
C ARG A 21 -18.34 0.15 -20.34
N ASP A 22 -17.64 0.75 -21.31
CA ASP A 22 -18.23 1.31 -22.53
C ASP A 22 -19.46 2.18 -22.25
N THR A 23 -19.33 3.08 -21.28
CA THR A 23 -20.41 3.99 -20.82
C THR A 23 -19.93 5.43 -20.75
N THR A 24 -20.82 6.35 -20.40
CA THR A 24 -20.51 7.78 -20.30
C THR A 24 -19.99 8.15 -18.92
N MET A 25 -19.11 9.16 -18.86
CA MET A 25 -18.63 9.71 -17.60
C MET A 25 -19.79 10.30 -16.77
N GLU A 26 -20.78 10.89 -17.45
CA GLU A 26 -22.00 11.43 -16.84
C GLU A 26 -22.80 10.34 -16.12
N TYR A 27 -22.97 9.17 -16.75
CA TYR A 27 -23.64 8.04 -16.13
C TYR A 27 -22.89 7.56 -14.89
N VAL A 28 -21.57 7.33 -15.01
CA VAL A 28 -20.73 6.88 -13.88
C VAL A 28 -20.77 7.89 -12.73
N LYS A 29 -20.75 9.20 -13.02
CA LYS A 29 -20.88 10.25 -12.02
C LYS A 29 -22.27 10.25 -11.35
N SER A 30 -23.33 9.89 -12.08
CA SER A 30 -24.69 9.82 -11.53
C SER A 30 -24.90 8.67 -10.53
N ILE A 31 -24.25 7.53 -10.76
CA ILE A 31 -24.30 6.35 -9.86
C ILE A 31 -23.12 6.31 -8.86
N GLY A 32 -22.18 7.26 -8.99
CA GLY A 32 -20.98 7.40 -8.17
C GLY A 32 -21.17 8.28 -6.93
N GLY A 33 -20.12 8.99 -6.53
CA GLY A 33 -20.16 9.92 -5.38
C GLY A 33 -19.98 9.27 -4.00
N GLY A 34 -19.32 8.10 -3.93
CA GLY A 34 -19.04 7.42 -2.66
C GLY A 34 -20.16 6.50 -2.16
N ARG A 35 -21.20 6.26 -2.98
CA ARG A 35 -22.23 5.25 -2.72
C ARG A 35 -21.62 3.85 -2.83
N MET A 36 -21.91 3.00 -1.84
CA MET A 36 -21.57 1.57 -1.90
C MET A 36 -22.70 0.80 -2.59
N TRP A 37 -22.33 -0.20 -3.38
CA TRP A 37 -23.26 -1.08 -4.10
C TRP A 37 -23.10 -2.51 -3.62
N SER A 38 -24.22 -3.25 -3.54
CA SER A 38 -24.15 -4.71 -3.39
C SER A 38 -23.66 -5.35 -4.70
N GLY A 39 -23.20 -6.61 -4.65
CA GLY A 39 -22.78 -7.33 -5.87
C GLY A 39 -23.89 -7.35 -6.94
N ASN A 40 -25.11 -7.66 -6.52
CA ASN A 40 -26.28 -7.68 -7.38
C ASN A 40 -26.59 -6.30 -8.00
N ASP A 41 -26.53 -5.23 -7.19
CA ASP A 41 -26.76 -3.88 -7.70
C ASP A 41 -25.64 -3.42 -8.64
N ALA A 42 -24.39 -3.83 -8.39
CA ALA A 42 -23.27 -3.51 -9.26
C ALA A 42 -23.46 -4.11 -10.66
N VAL A 43 -23.95 -5.36 -10.74
CA VAL A 43 -24.32 -5.99 -12.02
C VAL A 43 -25.49 -5.26 -12.68
N ALA A 44 -26.53 -4.93 -11.91
CA ALA A 44 -27.69 -4.21 -12.44
C ALA A 44 -27.36 -2.81 -13.00
N ASN A 45 -26.36 -2.13 -12.43
CA ASN A 45 -25.87 -0.83 -12.89
C ASN A 45 -24.72 -0.94 -13.92
N GLY A 46 -24.36 -2.15 -14.38
CA GLY A 46 -23.28 -2.35 -15.35
C GLY A 46 -21.87 -2.03 -14.82
N LEU A 47 -21.69 -1.98 -13.49
CA LEU A 47 -20.39 -1.83 -12.84
C LEU A 47 -19.64 -3.15 -12.69
N ALA A 48 -20.35 -4.27 -12.79
CA ALA A 48 -19.83 -5.63 -12.79
C ALA A 48 -20.56 -6.46 -13.86
N ASP A 49 -19.93 -7.54 -14.32
CA ASP A 49 -20.45 -8.35 -15.43
C ASP A 49 -21.32 -9.51 -14.92
N TYR A 50 -20.87 -10.17 -13.84
CA TYR A 50 -21.56 -11.31 -13.23
C TYR A 50 -21.37 -11.32 -11.71
N GLU A 51 -22.33 -11.91 -11.00
CA GLU A 51 -22.19 -12.28 -9.59
C GLU A 51 -21.72 -13.74 -9.49
N GLY A 52 -20.73 -13.98 -8.65
CA GLY A 52 -20.14 -15.32 -8.45
C GLY A 52 -19.03 -15.31 -7.41
N ASN A 53 -18.37 -16.44 -7.27
CA ASN A 53 -17.23 -16.61 -6.37
C ASN A 53 -15.91 -16.74 -7.15
N LEU A 54 -14.80 -16.89 -6.42
CA LEU A 54 -13.47 -17.00 -7.00
C LEU A 54 -13.33 -18.19 -7.98
N LYS A 55 -13.98 -19.32 -7.72
CA LYS A 55 -13.92 -20.49 -8.61
C LYS A 55 -14.59 -20.19 -9.95
N ASP A 56 -15.71 -19.46 -9.92
CA ASP A 56 -16.43 -19.04 -11.13
C ASP A 56 -15.55 -18.08 -11.95
N ALA A 57 -14.90 -17.12 -11.29
CA ALA A 57 -13.97 -16.19 -11.95
C ALA A 57 -12.78 -16.91 -12.61
N ILE A 58 -12.22 -17.94 -11.96
CA ILE A 58 -11.12 -18.74 -12.51
C ILE A 58 -11.60 -19.57 -13.71
N ALA A 59 -12.79 -20.17 -13.62
CA ALA A 59 -13.37 -20.93 -14.71
C ALA A 59 -13.63 -20.04 -15.94
N PHE A 60 -14.22 -18.85 -15.74
CA PHE A 60 -14.39 -17.85 -16.80
C PHE A 60 -13.06 -17.45 -17.44
N ALA A 61 -12.01 -17.20 -16.64
CA ALA A 61 -10.71 -16.85 -17.17
C ALA A 61 -10.08 -17.99 -18.01
N ALA A 62 -10.26 -19.25 -17.58
CA ALA A 62 -9.80 -20.42 -18.32
C ALA A 62 -10.56 -20.58 -19.65
N GLU A 63 -11.87 -20.33 -19.64
CA GLU A 63 -12.71 -20.32 -20.85
C GLU A 63 -12.27 -19.23 -21.84
N LEU A 64 -12.09 -17.99 -21.37
CA LEU A 64 -11.61 -16.88 -22.20
C LEU A 64 -10.20 -17.13 -22.76
N GLY A 65 -9.38 -17.87 -22.02
CA GLY A 65 -8.04 -18.26 -22.45
C GLY A 65 -7.98 -19.53 -23.32
N GLU A 66 -9.11 -20.18 -23.57
CA GLU A 66 -9.20 -21.48 -24.27
C GLU A 66 -8.32 -22.58 -23.63
N VAL A 67 -8.18 -22.56 -22.29
CA VAL A 67 -7.34 -23.51 -21.53
C VAL A 67 -8.21 -24.53 -20.80
N SER A 68 -8.10 -25.80 -21.18
CA SER A 68 -8.84 -26.89 -20.54
C SER A 68 -8.15 -27.51 -19.32
N ASP A 69 -6.82 -27.42 -19.24
CA ASP A 69 -6.02 -27.94 -18.13
C ASP A 69 -5.12 -26.82 -17.58
N TYR A 70 -5.36 -26.43 -16.33
CA TYR A 70 -4.64 -25.34 -15.68
C TYR A 70 -4.36 -25.67 -14.22
N ARG A 71 -3.28 -25.10 -13.70
CA ARG A 71 -2.92 -25.16 -12.29
C ARG A 71 -2.95 -23.77 -11.70
N ILE A 72 -3.57 -23.67 -10.53
CA ILE A 72 -3.59 -22.45 -9.74
C ILE A 72 -2.32 -22.43 -8.88
N TYR A 73 -1.55 -21.34 -8.97
CA TYR A 73 -0.39 -21.08 -8.12
C TYR A 73 -0.57 -19.73 -7.44
N GLU A 74 -0.56 -19.73 -6.11
CA GLU A 74 -0.60 -18.51 -5.33
C GLU A 74 0.82 -17.91 -5.28
N LEU A 75 0.97 -16.70 -5.83
CA LEU A 75 2.25 -16.02 -5.79
C LEU A 75 2.56 -15.62 -4.34
N PRO A 76 3.81 -15.82 -3.88
CA PRO A 76 4.20 -15.36 -2.55
C PRO A 76 4.01 -13.84 -2.46
N HIS A 77 3.56 -13.37 -1.29
CA HIS A 77 3.51 -11.95 -1.00
C HIS A 77 4.90 -11.35 -1.18
N LEU A 78 5.07 -10.57 -2.24
CA LEU A 78 6.22 -9.72 -2.39
C LEU A 78 6.01 -8.54 -1.45
N ASP A 79 6.80 -8.45 -0.39
CA ASP A 79 6.93 -7.21 0.36
C ASP A 79 7.37 -6.14 -0.66
N GLN A 80 6.47 -5.24 -1.04
CA GLN A 80 6.79 -4.17 -1.98
C GLN A 80 7.28 -2.94 -1.21
N GLY A 81 8.30 -2.26 -1.74
CA GLY A 81 8.83 -1.02 -1.17
C GLY A 81 10.08 -1.21 -0.30
N ILE A 82 10.25 -0.33 0.69
CA ILE A 82 11.46 -0.23 1.53
C ILE A 82 11.66 -1.48 2.40
N GLU A 83 10.58 -2.16 2.79
CA GLU A 83 10.63 -3.36 3.63
C GLU A 83 11.45 -4.50 3.01
N ARG A 84 11.37 -4.69 1.68
CA ARG A 84 12.19 -5.68 0.96
C ARG A 84 13.68 -5.39 1.10
N TYR A 85 14.04 -4.12 0.96
CA TYR A 85 15.42 -3.66 1.07
C TYR A 85 15.92 -3.76 2.51
N LEU A 86 15.09 -3.38 3.49
CA LEU A 86 15.40 -3.52 4.91
C LEU A 86 15.59 -5.00 5.30
N LYS A 87 14.68 -5.90 4.90
CA LYS A 87 14.83 -7.35 5.17
C LYS A 87 16.07 -7.94 4.50
N ALA A 88 16.35 -7.57 3.25
CA ALA A 88 17.57 -8.02 2.57
C ALA A 88 18.85 -7.52 3.28
N PHE A 89 18.86 -6.25 3.70
CA PHE A 89 19.99 -5.65 4.42
C PHE A 89 20.19 -6.26 5.81
N THR A 90 19.11 -6.52 6.55
CA THR A 90 19.18 -7.18 7.87
C THR A 90 19.61 -8.65 7.74
N SER A 91 19.15 -9.39 6.72
CA SER A 91 19.62 -10.76 6.46
C SER A 91 21.11 -10.83 6.08
N ILE A 92 21.61 -9.87 5.30
CA ILE A 92 23.05 -9.73 5.01
C ILE A 92 23.85 -9.40 6.27
N SER A 93 23.31 -8.55 7.14
CA SER A 93 23.94 -8.18 8.42
C SER A 93 23.95 -9.33 9.44
N SER A 94 23.04 -10.31 9.32
CA SER A 94 22.87 -11.41 10.28
C SER A 94 23.73 -12.64 9.96
N SER A 95 24.32 -12.72 8.76
CA SER A 95 25.17 -13.85 8.32
C SER A 95 26.67 -13.66 8.63
N SER A 96 27.05 -12.57 9.28
CA SER A 96 28.44 -12.28 9.65
C SER A 96 28.58 -12.08 11.16
N HIS A 97 28.58 -13.17 11.93
CA HIS A 97 29.16 -13.12 13.27
C HIS A 97 30.68 -12.95 13.14
N SER A 98 31.20 -11.91 13.81
CA SER A 98 32.61 -11.47 13.89
C SER A 98 33.14 -10.65 12.70
N THR A 99 33.00 -9.32 12.78
CA THR A 99 34.15 -8.38 12.94
C THR A 99 33.61 -6.94 13.02
N SER A 100 33.80 -6.30 14.18
CA SER A 100 33.72 -4.85 14.46
C SER A 100 32.82 -3.97 13.57
N ASN A 101 31.55 -3.85 13.95
CA ASN A 101 30.65 -2.82 13.43
C ASN A 101 30.92 -1.45 14.09
N ASN A 102 31.99 -0.76 13.66
CA ASN A 102 32.17 0.65 13.98
C ASN A 102 31.02 1.52 13.43
N VAL A 103 30.43 1.13 12.29
CA VAL A 103 29.36 1.90 11.65
C VAL A 103 28.01 1.78 12.36
N LEU A 104 27.62 0.59 12.88
CA LEU A 104 26.37 0.49 13.65
C LEU A 104 26.49 1.22 14.99
N GLN A 105 27.65 1.16 15.67
CA GLN A 105 27.85 1.98 16.87
C GLN A 105 27.85 3.48 16.55
N MET A 106 28.44 3.90 15.43
CA MET A 106 28.43 5.30 15.00
C MET A 106 27.02 5.80 14.62
N VAL A 107 26.20 4.95 13.99
CA VAL A 107 24.83 5.31 13.60
C VAL A 107 23.88 5.26 14.79
N ASP A 108 24.05 4.31 15.72
CA ASP A 108 23.25 4.23 16.96
C ASP A 108 23.61 5.34 17.95
N GLN A 109 24.87 5.80 17.96
CA GLN A 109 25.32 6.97 18.73
C GLN A 109 25.09 8.30 18.00
N HIS A 110 24.60 8.29 16.76
CA HIS A 110 24.38 9.53 16.02
C HIS A 110 23.22 10.31 16.66
N PRO A 111 23.40 11.59 17.00
CA PRO A 111 22.41 12.38 17.75
C PRO A 111 21.03 12.43 17.07
N ALA A 112 20.99 12.42 15.73
CA ALA A 112 19.74 12.38 14.97
C ALA A 112 18.95 11.07 15.15
N MET A 113 19.63 9.94 15.37
CA MET A 113 18.96 8.64 15.57
C MET A 113 18.38 8.52 16.99
N LEU A 114 19.06 9.07 17.98
CA LEU A 114 18.54 9.17 19.35
C LEU A 114 17.29 10.05 19.42
N GLU A 115 17.27 11.15 18.68
CA GLU A 115 16.10 12.02 18.55
C GLU A 115 14.93 11.28 17.90
N LEU A 116 15.16 10.63 16.77
CA LEU A 116 14.12 9.85 16.08
C LEU A 116 13.54 8.73 16.98
N LYS A 117 14.40 8.01 17.69
CA LYS A 117 13.97 6.97 18.65
C LYS A 117 13.11 7.58 19.77
N SER A 118 13.51 8.73 20.31
CA SER A 118 12.77 9.40 21.37
C SER A 118 11.38 9.89 20.92
N LEU A 119 11.24 10.27 19.63
CA LEU A 119 9.97 10.68 19.03
C LEU A 119 9.04 9.49 18.79
N ILE A 120 9.61 8.33 18.42
CA ILE A 120 8.85 7.09 18.21
C ILE A 120 8.37 6.51 19.55
N GLU A 121 9.22 6.50 20.57
CA GLU A 121 8.88 5.94 21.89
C GLU A 121 7.87 6.80 22.67
N ASN A 122 7.79 8.10 22.40
CA ASN A 122 6.85 9.01 23.05
C ASN A 122 6.07 9.87 22.03
N PRO A 123 5.12 9.29 21.29
CA PRO A 123 4.34 10.02 20.29
C PRO A 123 3.32 10.93 21.00
N GLY A 124 3.71 12.17 21.27
CA GLY A 124 2.83 13.15 21.89
C GLY A 124 3.26 14.61 21.67
N MET A 125 2.28 15.50 21.54
CA MET A 125 2.45 16.98 21.48
C MET A 125 2.79 17.55 22.87
N GLN A 126 3.83 17.02 23.54
CA GLN A 126 4.47 17.71 24.64
C GLN A 126 5.95 17.82 24.31
N ALA A 127 6.39 19.03 24.00
CA ALA A 127 7.81 19.32 23.77
C ALA A 127 8.58 19.08 25.07
N ARG A 128 9.10 17.87 25.26
CA ARG A 128 10.12 17.59 26.27
C ARG A 128 11.48 17.94 25.66
N MET A 129 12.33 18.57 26.48
CA MET A 129 13.68 18.95 26.08
C MET A 129 14.46 17.73 25.54
N ASN A 130 15.03 17.87 24.35
CA ASN A 130 15.78 16.79 23.68
C ASN A 130 16.91 16.29 24.60
N PRO A 131 17.09 14.96 24.75
CA PRO A 131 18.05 14.35 25.68
C PRO A 131 19.50 14.85 25.50
N ILE A 132 19.87 15.35 24.32
CA ILE A 132 21.18 15.98 24.06
C ILE A 132 21.40 17.21 24.96
N PHE A 133 20.36 17.98 25.25
CA PHE A 133 20.46 19.17 26.10
C PHE A 133 20.40 18.87 27.60
N ARG A 134 20.09 17.61 27.98
CA ARG A 134 20.02 17.20 29.39
C ARG A 134 21.40 16.93 30.00
N GLN A 135 22.43 16.70 29.19
CA GLN A 135 23.79 16.36 29.63
C GLN A 135 24.69 17.58 29.92
N PHE A 136 24.22 18.81 29.71
CA PHE A 136 25.02 20.04 29.90
C PHE A 136 24.85 20.71 31.27
N ASN A 137 24.25 20.02 32.25
CA ASN A 137 23.92 20.63 33.53
C ASN A 137 24.35 19.80 34.75
N ASP A 138 25.53 19.15 34.64
CA ASP A 138 26.39 18.76 35.75
C ASP A 138 27.75 19.47 35.61
#